data_AF-A0A3C1BEI3-F1
#
_entry.id   AF-A0A3C1BEI3-F1
#
_cell.length_a   1.000
_cell.length_b   1.000
_cell.length_c   1.000
_cell.angle_alpha   90.00
_cell.angle_beta   90.00
_cell.angle_gamma   90.00
#
_symmetry.space_group_name_H-M   'P 1'
#
loop_
_entity.id
_entity.type
_entity.pdbx_description
1 polymer ?
#
loop_
_entity_poly.entity_id
_entity_poly.type
_entity_poly.pdbx_seq_one_letter_code
_entity_poly.pdbx_strand_id
1 'polypeptide(L)'
;MINFFKALNPLSILWLAVLLFALRAGYMFHAPGKIDFAFTGLFNRSLIPVTGQHAISPVFNVLLAGLFVFIQALLLNNLVNHFNLLGKPTFLPALMYITVSGLFTPFLVLSPPLVCNFLVIWMLHKLFAFYKSKDAKSPAYDLGMIVAIGSFIYLPFIYFFLVIWDRPGNFPAI
;
A
#
# COMPACT_ATOMS: atom_id res chain seq x y z
N MET A 1 -22.16 4.11 13.67
CA MET A 1 -20.67 4.14 13.62
C MET A 1 -20.12 4.76 12.33
N ILE A 2 -20.61 4.43 11.13
CA ILE A 2 -20.08 4.98 9.86
C ILE A 2 -20.18 6.51 9.75
N ASN A 3 -21.21 7.15 10.33
CA ASN A 3 -21.33 8.61 10.31
C ASN A 3 -20.18 9.34 11.05
N PHE A 4 -19.50 8.70 12.01
CA PHE A 4 -18.34 9.31 12.69
C PHE A 4 -17.14 9.48 11.75
N PHE A 5 -16.97 8.59 10.77
CA PHE A 5 -15.89 8.66 9.79
C PHE A 5 -16.17 9.65 8.65
N LYS A 6 -17.43 10.07 8.49
CA LYS A 6 -17.82 11.13 7.55
C LYS A 6 -17.42 12.52 8.05
N ALA A 7 -17.33 12.69 9.37
CA ALA A 7 -16.79 13.90 9.99
C ALA A 7 -15.27 13.75 10.14
N LEU A 8 -14.52 14.83 9.89
CA LEU A 8 -13.07 14.85 9.99
C LEU A 8 -12.63 14.99 11.46
N ASN A 9 -13.03 14.02 12.28
CA ASN A 9 -12.73 14.03 13.72
C ASN A 9 -11.43 13.24 13.97
N PRO A 10 -10.41 13.81 14.64
CA PRO A 10 -9.18 13.09 14.97
C PRO A 10 -9.44 11.83 15.83
N LEU A 11 -10.53 11.80 16.59
CA LEU A 11 -10.95 10.62 17.34
C LEU A 11 -11.23 9.40 16.44
N SER A 12 -11.60 9.62 15.18
CA SER A 12 -11.81 8.54 14.21
C SER A 12 -10.54 7.74 13.93
N ILE A 13 -9.35 8.34 14.10
CA ILE A 13 -8.05 7.65 13.95
C ILE A 13 -7.89 6.56 15.01
N LEU A 14 -8.33 6.79 16.25
CA LEU A 14 -8.29 5.78 17.31
C LEU A 14 -9.21 4.61 16.97
N TRP A 15 -10.40 4.88 16.45
CA TRP A 15 -11.31 3.82 16.00
C TRP A 15 -10.74 3.00 14.84
N LEU A 16 -9.97 3.60 13.93
CA LEU A 16 -9.25 2.87 12.88
C LEU A 16 -8.21 1.91 13.46
N ALA A 17 -7.46 2.34 14.48
CA ALA A 17 -6.47 1.49 15.14
C ALA A 17 -7.13 0.30 15.86
N VAL A 18 -8.25 0.55 16.54
CA VAL A 18 -9.05 -0.52 17.18
C VAL A 18 -9.56 -1.52 16.14
N LEU A 19 -10.11 -1.04 15.02
CA LEU A 19 -10.59 -1.89 13.93
C LEU A 19 -9.45 -2.75 13.34
N LEU A 20 -8.30 -2.13 13.07
CA LEU A 20 -7.12 -2.83 12.54
C LEU A 20 -6.67 -3.96 13.46
N PHE A 21 -6.60 -3.70 14.77
CA PHE A 21 -6.19 -4.70 15.74
C PHE A 21 -7.23 -5.84 15.82
N ALA A 22 -8.51 -5.50 15.84
CA ALA A 22 -9.60 -6.48 15.86
C ALA A 22 -9.56 -7.42 14.63
N LEU A 23 -9.34 -6.89 13.43
CA LEU A 23 -9.23 -7.70 12.20
C LEU A 23 -8.02 -8.63 12.22
N ARG A 24 -6.90 -8.20 12.81
CA ARG A 24 -5.66 -8.99 12.85
C ARG A 24 -5.62 -9.98 14.00
N ALA A 25 -6.37 -9.76 15.07
CA ALA A 25 -6.45 -10.66 16.22
C ALA A 25 -6.83 -12.08 15.80
N GLY A 26 -7.81 -12.23 14.89
CA GLY A 26 -8.22 -13.55 14.37
C GLY A 26 -7.08 -14.33 13.71
N TYR A 27 -6.21 -13.64 12.97
CA TYR A 27 -5.03 -14.24 12.35
C TYR A 27 -3.95 -14.58 13.39
N MET A 28 -3.76 -13.76 14.43
CA MET A 28 -2.79 -14.04 15.50
C MET A 28 -3.09 -15.35 16.25
N PHE A 29 -4.37 -15.71 16.43
CA PHE A 29 -4.76 -16.95 17.10
C PHE A 29 -4.58 -18.21 16.23
N HIS A 30 -4.54 -18.07 14.90
CA HIS A 30 -4.41 -19.19 13.96
C HIS A 30 -3.09 -19.18 13.19
N ALA A 31 -2.14 -18.32 13.55
CA ALA A 31 -0.91 -18.14 12.79
C ALA A 31 -0.03 -19.40 12.85
N PRO A 32 0.38 -19.97 11.70
CA PRO A 32 1.31 -21.10 11.68
C PRO A 32 2.67 -20.66 12.24
N GLY A 33 3.28 -21.53 13.05
CA GLY A 33 4.47 -21.22 13.86
C GLY A 33 5.76 -20.85 13.11
N LYS A 34 5.76 -20.85 11.78
CA LYS A 34 6.87 -20.38 10.94
C LYS A 34 6.30 -19.61 9.75
N ILE A 35 6.44 -18.29 9.79
CA ILE A 35 6.17 -17.44 8.63
C ILE A 35 7.53 -17.25 7.96
N ASP A 36 7.78 -18.00 6.88
CA ASP A 36 8.94 -17.75 6.05
C ASP A 36 8.82 -16.32 5.50
N PHE A 37 9.89 -15.54 5.66
CA PHE A 37 9.99 -14.25 5.00
C PHE A 37 9.89 -14.49 3.50
N ALA A 38 8.72 -14.15 2.93
CA ALA A 38 8.46 -14.19 1.49
C ALA A 38 9.27 -13.14 0.71
N PHE A 39 10.41 -12.68 1.23
CA PHE A 39 11.49 -12.04 0.48
C PHE A 39 12.28 -13.07 -0.36
N THR A 40 11.73 -14.26 -0.58
CA THR A 40 12.22 -15.30 -1.50
C THR A 40 11.79 -15.02 -2.95
N GLY A 41 11.85 -13.76 -3.39
CA GLY A 41 11.77 -13.43 -4.82
C GLY A 41 12.96 -14.03 -5.59
N LEU A 42 12.76 -14.26 -6.89
CA LEU A 42 13.74 -14.83 -7.84
C LEU A 42 15.17 -14.26 -7.70
N PHE A 43 15.30 -12.97 -7.40
CA PHE A 43 16.61 -12.29 -7.29
C PHE A 43 17.33 -12.50 -5.94
N ASN A 44 16.61 -12.71 -4.85
CA ASN A 44 17.24 -12.91 -3.53
C ASN A 44 17.90 -14.29 -3.42
N ARG A 45 17.35 -15.29 -4.12
CA ARG A 45 17.91 -16.66 -4.15
C ARG A 45 19.29 -16.73 -4.83
N SER A 46 19.63 -15.77 -5.69
CA SER A 46 20.89 -15.78 -6.45
C SER A 46 21.99 -14.87 -5.86
N LEU A 47 21.63 -13.90 -5.02
CA LEU A 47 22.58 -12.89 -4.51
C LEU A 47 22.93 -13.08 -3.02
N ILE A 48 22.06 -13.72 -2.24
CA ILE A 48 22.30 -13.95 -0.82
C ILE A 48 22.05 -15.44 -0.54
N PRO A 49 23.09 -16.26 -0.25
CA PRO A 49 22.87 -17.55 0.36
C PRO A 49 22.25 -17.29 1.72
N VAL A 50 20.94 -17.49 1.85
CA VAL A 50 20.15 -17.18 3.05
C VAL A 50 20.42 -18.23 4.14
N THR A 51 21.65 -18.29 4.62
CA THR A 51 22.06 -19.03 5.82
C THR A 51 21.95 -18.08 7.02
N GLY A 52 20.73 -17.88 7.52
CA GLY A 52 20.51 -17.00 8.66
C GLY A 52 19.06 -16.60 8.86
N GLN A 53 18.14 -17.56 8.83
CA GLN A 53 16.74 -17.34 9.15
C GLN A 53 16.60 -17.00 10.64
N HIS A 54 16.84 -15.75 11.02
CA HIS A 54 16.31 -15.23 12.28
C HIS A 54 14.80 -15.10 12.07
N ALA A 55 14.08 -16.18 12.36
CA ALA A 55 12.62 -16.20 12.35
C ALA A 55 12.14 -15.14 13.36
N ILE A 56 11.75 -13.98 12.86
CA ILE A 56 11.06 -12.98 13.66
C ILE A 56 9.80 -13.64 14.22
N SER A 57 9.53 -13.43 15.50
CA SER A 57 8.32 -13.95 16.15
C SER A 57 7.07 -13.63 15.30
N PRO A 58 6.20 -14.61 15.01
CA PRO A 58 5.02 -14.40 14.17
C PRO A 58 4.15 -13.22 14.63
N VAL A 59 4.04 -13.01 15.94
CA VAL A 59 3.29 -11.90 16.54
C VAL A 59 3.92 -10.55 16.18
N PHE A 60 5.24 -10.44 16.30
CA PHE A 60 5.96 -9.21 15.97
C PHE A 60 5.84 -8.88 14.48
N ASN A 61 5.90 -9.89 13.61
CA ASN A 61 5.72 -9.72 12.17
C ASN A 61 4.33 -9.15 11.83
N VAL A 62 3.26 -9.72 12.43
CA VAL A 62 1.88 -9.25 12.22
C VAL A 62 1.66 -7.83 12.76
N LEU A 63 2.24 -7.50 13.91
CA LEU A 63 2.17 -6.14 14.49
C LEU A 63 2.87 -5.12 13.59
N LEU A 64 4.08 -5.45 13.11
CA LEU A 64 4.83 -4.57 12.22
C LEU A 64 4.10 -4.38 10.88
N ALA A 65 3.54 -5.44 10.31
CA ALA A 65 2.68 -5.34 9.12
C ALA A 65 1.42 -4.49 9.39
N GLY A 66 0.87 -4.56 10.61
CA GLY A 66 -0.24 -3.73 11.05
C GLY A 66 0.12 -2.25 11.05
N LEU A 67 1.29 -1.91 11.61
CA LEU A 67 1.80 -0.55 11.59
C LEU A 67 1.96 -0.02 10.15
N PHE A 68 2.49 -0.85 9.24
CA PHE A 68 2.64 -0.50 7.82
C PHE A 68 1.28 -0.20 7.18
N VAL A 69 0.30 -1.09 7.36
CA VAL A 69 -1.07 -0.88 6.87
C VAL A 69 -1.72 0.36 7.46
N PHE A 70 -1.51 0.64 8.75
CA PHE A 70 -2.06 1.82 9.41
C PHE A 70 -1.53 3.10 8.78
N ILE A 71 -0.21 3.19 8.59
CA ILE A 71 0.43 4.33 7.93
C ILE A 71 -0.09 4.46 6.49
N GLN A 72 -0.17 3.36 5.74
CA GLN A 72 -0.69 3.36 4.36
C GLN A 72 -2.15 3.83 4.29
N ALA A 73 -2.99 3.43 5.23
CA ALA A 73 -4.38 3.88 5.31
C ALA A 73 -4.48 5.40 5.48
N LEU A 74 -3.64 5.98 6.35
CA LEU A 74 -3.59 7.43 6.58
C LEU A 74 -3.04 8.18 5.37
N LEU A 75 -1.99 7.67 4.72
CA LEU A 75 -1.43 8.25 3.50
C LEU A 75 -2.45 8.24 2.35
N LEU A 76 -3.14 7.12 2.13
CA LEU A 76 -4.17 7.02 1.11
C LEU A 76 -5.33 7.98 1.40
N ASN A 77 -5.74 8.08 2.66
CA ASN A 77 -6.79 9.00 3.08
C ASN A 77 -6.41 10.47 2.88
N ASN A 78 -5.16 10.83 3.21
CA ASN A 78 -4.63 12.15 2.96
C ASN A 78 -4.64 12.46 1.45
N LEU A 79 -4.17 11.53 0.61
CA LEU A 79 -4.18 11.66 -0.84
C LEU A 79 -5.59 11.89 -1.38
N VAL A 80 -6.57 11.06 -0.98
CA VAL A 80 -7.97 11.20 -1.42
C VAL A 80 -8.56 12.55 -1.03
N ASN A 81 -8.27 13.02 0.19
CA ASN A 81 -8.75 14.32 0.67
C ASN A 81 -8.01 15.48 -0.02
N HIS A 82 -6.71 15.37 -0.26
CA HIS A 82 -5.88 16.39 -0.91
C HIS A 82 -6.34 16.66 -2.36
N PHE A 83 -6.64 15.60 -3.11
CA PHE A 83 -7.17 15.71 -4.47
C PHE A 83 -8.70 15.86 -4.52
N ASN A 84 -9.37 15.92 -3.36
CA ASN A 84 -10.82 16.02 -3.20
C ASN A 84 -11.61 14.96 -4.01
N LEU A 85 -11.15 13.71 -4.05
CA LEU A 85 -11.73 12.67 -4.92
C LEU A 85 -13.15 12.26 -4.50
N LEU A 86 -13.54 12.51 -3.25
CA LEU A 86 -14.88 12.19 -2.72
C LEU A 86 -15.76 13.44 -2.52
N GLY A 87 -15.34 14.60 -3.01
CA GLY A 87 -16.09 15.88 -2.94
C GLY A 87 -16.15 16.51 -1.54
N LYS A 88 -15.87 15.75 -0.48
CA LYS A 88 -15.73 16.24 0.89
C LYS A 88 -14.66 15.45 1.63
N PRO A 89 -13.95 16.07 2.58
CA PRO A 89 -12.88 15.41 3.28
C PRO A 89 -13.46 14.45 4.34
N THR A 90 -12.96 13.22 4.37
CA THR A 90 -13.51 12.12 5.19
C THR A 90 -12.42 11.11 5.56
N PHE A 91 -12.67 10.25 6.56
CA PHE A 91 -11.84 9.09 6.92
C PHE A 91 -12.33 7.77 6.31
N LEU A 92 -13.34 7.80 5.44
CA LEU A 92 -13.88 6.62 4.76
C LEU A 92 -12.81 5.85 3.94
N PRO A 93 -11.89 6.49 3.19
CA PRO A 93 -10.82 5.79 2.48
C PRO A 93 -9.94 4.94 3.40
N ALA A 94 -9.53 5.49 4.56
CA ALA A 94 -8.73 4.75 5.52
C ALA A 94 -9.48 3.54 6.10
N LEU A 95 -10.77 3.71 6.42
CA LEU A 95 -11.63 2.63 6.92
C LEU A 95 -11.71 1.49 5.90
N MET A 96 -11.97 1.82 4.63
CA MET A 96 -12.05 0.85 3.55
C MET A 96 -10.72 0.14 3.35
N TYR A 97 -9.61 0.87 3.34
CA TYR A 97 -8.28 0.30 3.18
C TYR A 97 -7.95 -0.71 4.28
N ILE A 98 -8.17 -0.36 5.55
CA ILE A 98 -7.92 -1.27 6.68
C ILE A 98 -8.78 -2.52 6.57
N THR A 99 -10.06 -2.36 6.25
CA THR A 99 -10.99 -3.49 6.10
C THR A 99 -10.55 -4.44 4.99
N VAL A 100 -10.25 -3.92 3.80
CA VAL A 100 -9.79 -4.72 2.66
C VAL A 100 -8.43 -5.37 2.94
N SER A 101 -7.51 -4.66 3.60
CA SER A 101 -6.21 -5.21 3.96
C SER A 101 -6.29 -6.39 4.93
N GLY A 102 -7.32 -6.42 5.79
CA GLY A 102 -7.58 -7.53 6.70
C GLY A 102 -8.07 -8.79 6.00
N LEU A 103 -8.64 -8.66 4.80
CA LEU A 103 -9.10 -9.78 3.97
C LEU A 103 -8.00 -10.37 3.09
N PHE A 104 -6.89 -9.65 2.91
CA PHE A 104 -5.81 -10.04 2.02
C PHE A 104 -4.62 -10.59 2.81
N THR A 105 -4.43 -11.92 2.76
CA THR A 105 -3.43 -12.62 3.58
C THR A 105 -1.99 -12.08 3.44
N PRO A 106 -1.50 -11.65 2.26
CA PRO A 106 -0.16 -11.07 2.16
C PRO A 106 0.03 -9.76 2.93
N PHE A 107 -1.04 -9.07 3.33
CA PHE A 107 -0.95 -7.80 4.09
C PHE A 107 -1.02 -8.03 5.60
N LEU A 108 -1.39 -9.24 6.04
CA LEU A 108 -1.41 -9.61 7.45
C LEU A 108 -0.01 -9.82 8.01
N VAL A 109 0.96 -10.11 7.14
CA VAL A 109 2.37 -10.35 7.46
C VAL A 109 3.27 -9.40 6.68
N LEU A 110 4.50 -9.21 7.15
CA LEU A 110 5.50 -8.40 6.45
C LEU A 110 5.91 -9.11 5.16
N SER A 111 5.50 -8.55 4.02
CA SER A 111 5.69 -9.16 2.71
C SER A 111 6.16 -8.12 1.68
N PRO A 112 6.83 -8.54 0.59
CA PRO A 112 7.20 -7.64 -0.50
C PRO A 112 6.03 -6.81 -1.07
N PRO A 113 4.82 -7.38 -1.33
CA PRO A 113 3.70 -6.58 -1.83
C PRO A 113 3.22 -5.52 -0.83
N LEU A 114 3.30 -5.79 0.48
CA LEU A 114 2.97 -4.78 1.50
C LEU A 114 3.93 -3.59 1.45
N VAL A 115 5.24 -3.83 1.27
CA VAL A 115 6.24 -2.76 1.12
C VAL A 115 6.00 -1.97 -0.17
N CYS A 116 5.76 -2.67 -1.29
CA CYS A 116 5.51 -2.04 -2.58
C CYS A 116 4.26 -1.17 -2.59
N ASN A 117 3.30 -1.39 -1.68
CA ASN A 117 2.10 -0.56 -1.61
C ASN A 117 2.41 0.91 -1.26
N PHE A 118 3.49 1.19 -0.51
CA PHE A 118 3.94 2.58 -0.34
C PHE A 118 4.31 3.23 -1.67
N LEU A 119 4.96 2.48 -2.56
CA LEU A 119 5.31 2.95 -3.90
C LEU A 119 4.04 3.21 -4.72
N VAL A 120 3.03 2.35 -4.63
CA VAL A 120 1.74 2.57 -5.31
C VAL A 120 1.08 3.86 -4.84
N ILE A 121 0.98 4.09 -3.52
CA ILE A 121 0.39 5.32 -2.97
C ILE A 121 1.18 6.55 -3.44
N TRP A 122 2.51 6.47 -3.48
CA TRP A 122 3.35 7.55 -3.98
C TRP A 122 3.16 7.80 -5.49
N MET A 123 3.05 6.74 -6.29
CA MET A 123 2.75 6.84 -7.72
C MET A 123 1.41 7.51 -7.96
N LEU A 124 0.35 7.11 -7.22
CA LEU A 124 -0.96 7.75 -7.32
C LEU A 124 -0.89 9.24 -7.02
N HIS A 125 -0.12 9.65 -6.01
CA HIS A 125 0.06 11.06 -5.68
C HIS A 125 0.70 11.83 -6.84
N LYS A 126 1.77 11.29 -7.45
CA LYS A 126 2.41 11.92 -8.62
C LYS A 126 1.49 11.94 -9.84
N LEU A 127 0.72 10.88 -10.07
CA LEU A 127 -0.21 10.79 -11.20
C LEU A 127 -1.33 11.84 -11.10
N PHE A 128 -1.94 12.00 -9.93
CA PHE A 128 -2.99 13.00 -9.73
C PHE A 128 -2.45 14.43 -9.72
N ALA A 129 -1.22 14.65 -9.24
CA ALA A 129 -0.55 15.94 -9.36
C ALA A 129 -0.24 16.28 -10.83
N PHE A 130 0.21 15.29 -11.60
CA PHE A 130 0.52 15.44 -13.02
C PHE A 130 -0.71 15.85 -13.84
N TYR A 131 -1.89 15.27 -13.57
CA TYR A 131 -3.11 15.62 -14.31
C TYR A 131 -3.47 17.12 -14.22
N LYS A 132 -2.96 17.84 -13.21
CA LYS A 132 -3.16 19.28 -13.04
C LYS A 132 -2.07 20.15 -13.70
N SER A 133 -0.97 19.58 -14.17
CA SER A 133 0.19 20.30 -14.70
C SER A 133 0.33 20.14 -16.22
N LYS A 134 0.70 21.22 -16.92
CA LYS A 134 0.89 21.22 -18.38
C LYS A 134 2.20 20.53 -18.85
N ASP A 135 3.14 20.27 -17.94
CA ASP A 135 4.41 19.61 -18.26
C ASP A 135 4.41 18.11 -17.92
N ALA A 136 4.53 17.28 -18.96
CA ALA A 136 4.38 15.82 -18.86
C ALA A 136 5.68 15.02 -18.79
N LYS A 137 6.82 15.63 -19.10
CA LYS A 137 8.07 14.89 -19.28
C LYS A 137 8.71 14.48 -17.95
N SER A 138 8.73 15.37 -16.96
CA SER A 138 9.36 15.11 -15.66
C SER A 138 8.57 14.09 -14.81
N PRO A 139 7.23 14.18 -14.67
CA PRO A 139 6.47 13.21 -13.86
C PRO A 139 6.48 11.78 -14.43
N ALA A 140 6.49 11.62 -15.75
CA ALA A 140 6.55 10.30 -16.38
C ALA A 140 7.88 9.57 -16.09
N TYR A 141 9.00 10.30 -16.08
CA TYR A 141 10.29 9.74 -15.71
C TYR A 141 10.32 9.30 -14.24
N ASP A 142 9.83 10.15 -13.33
CA ASP A 142 9.72 9.83 -11.90
C ASP A 142 8.86 8.57 -11.67
N LEU A 143 7.73 8.45 -12.36
CA LEU A 143 6.86 7.27 -12.26
C LEU A 143 7.59 6.02 -12.78
N GLY A 144 8.32 6.11 -13.89
CA GLY A 144 9.12 5.00 -14.43
C GLY A 144 10.21 4.54 -13.46
N MET A 145 10.89 5.48 -12.80
CA MET A 145 11.85 5.22 -11.72
C MET A 145 11.20 4.44 -10.56
N ILE A 146 10.01 4.85 -10.12
CA ILE A 146 9.29 4.15 -9.05
C ILE A 146 8.94 2.72 -9.46
N VAL A 147 8.51 2.50 -10.71
CA VAL A 147 8.22 1.16 -11.24
C VAL A 147 9.46 0.28 -11.30
N ALA A 148 10.61 0.82 -11.71
CA ALA A 148 11.87 0.08 -11.72
C ALA A 148 12.25 -0.38 -10.30
N ILE A 149 12.18 0.53 -9.31
CA ILE A 149 12.45 0.21 -7.90
C ILE A 149 11.47 -0.84 -7.38
N GLY A 150 10.17 -0.67 -7.63
CA GLY A 150 9.15 -1.62 -7.19
C GLY A 150 9.32 -3.00 -7.82
N SER A 151 9.71 -3.06 -9.10
CA SER A 151 9.96 -4.32 -9.81
C SER A 151 11.15 -5.09 -9.26
N PHE A 152 12.14 -4.37 -8.70
CA PHE A 152 13.27 -4.99 -8.02
C PHE A 152 12.86 -5.64 -6.69
N ILE A 153 11.91 -5.02 -5.97
CA ILE A 153 11.41 -5.53 -4.68
C ILE A 153 10.39 -6.66 -4.89
N TYR A 154 9.49 -6.49 -5.86
CA TYR A 154 8.40 -7.41 -6.18
C TYR A 154 8.17 -7.41 -7.69
N LEU A 155 8.64 -8.46 -8.38
CA LEU A 155 8.63 -8.55 -9.85
C LEU A 155 7.27 -8.21 -10.49
N PRO A 156 6.10 -8.63 -9.95
CA PRO A 156 4.82 -8.26 -10.53
C PRO A 156 4.53 -6.75 -10.57
N PHE A 157 5.30 -5.93 -9.87
CA PHE A 157 5.20 -4.47 -9.96
C PHE A 157 5.51 -3.94 -11.37
N ILE A 158 6.21 -4.71 -12.21
CA ILE A 158 6.51 -4.34 -13.60
C ILE A 158 5.26 -4.06 -14.43
N TYR A 159 4.10 -4.65 -14.09
CA TYR A 159 2.85 -4.40 -14.79
C TYR A 159 2.39 -2.94 -14.68
N PHE A 160 2.80 -2.20 -13.63
CA PHE A 160 2.51 -0.77 -13.53
C PHE A 160 3.22 0.08 -14.59
N PHE A 161 4.20 -0.47 -15.30
CA PHE A 161 4.80 0.19 -16.47
C PHE A 161 3.75 0.49 -17.54
N LEU A 162 2.76 -0.39 -17.74
CA LEU A 162 1.69 -0.21 -18.72
C LEU A 162 0.84 1.03 -18.42
N VAL A 163 0.60 1.31 -17.13
CA VAL A 163 -0.16 2.48 -16.67
C VAL A 163 0.55 3.79 -17.01
N ILE A 164 1.88 3.79 -17.07
CA ILE A 164 2.68 4.98 -17.40
C ILE A 164 2.83 5.12 -18.91
N TRP A 165 2.97 3.99 -19.61
CA TRP A 165 3.18 3.95 -21.06
C TRP A 165 1.97 4.44 -21.84
N ASP A 166 0.76 4.16 -21.34
CA ASP A 166 -0.47 4.64 -21.97
C ASP A 166 -0.60 6.15 -21.75
N ARG A 167 -0.05 6.93 -22.70
CA ARG A 167 -0.24 8.39 -22.72
C ARG A 167 -1.73 8.68 -22.88
N PRO A 168 -2.34 9.54 -22.03
CA PRO A 168 -3.69 10.07 -22.25
C PRO A 168 -3.76 11.10 -23.41
N GLY A 169 -2.94 10.94 -24.45
CA GLY A 169 -2.91 11.78 -25.66
C GLY A 169 -3.11 11.01 -26.96
N ASN A 170 -3.39 9.69 -26.89
CA ASN A 170 -3.57 8.84 -28.07
C ASN A 170 -5.01 8.29 -28.22
N PHE A 171 -5.94 8.73 -27.38
CA PHE A 171 -7.36 8.47 -27.60
C PHE A 171 -7.92 9.55 -28.53
N PRO A 172 -8.46 9.20 -29.71
CA PRO A 172 -9.25 10.15 -30.47
C PRO A 172 -10.41 10.59 -29.57
N ALA A 173 -10.61 11.90 -29.44
CA ALA A 173 -11.80 12.44 -28.82
C ALA A 173 -13.01 11.83 -29.55
N ILE A 174 -13.80 11.04 -28.81
CA ILE A 174 -15.10 10.54 -29.27
C ILE A 174 -16.14 11.59 -28.95
#